data_AF-A0A850EHQ5-F1
#
_entry.id   AF-A0A850EHQ5-F1
#
_cell.length_a   1.000
_cell.length_b   1.000
_cell.length_c   1.000
_cell.angle_alpha   90.00
_cell.angle_beta   90.00
_cell.angle_gamma   90.00
#
_symmetry.space_group_name_H-M   'P 1'
#
loop_
_entity.id
_entity.type
_entity.pdbx_description
1 polymer ?
#
loop_
_entity_poly.entity_id
_entity_poly.type
_entity_poly.pdbx_seq_one_letter_code
_entity_poly.pdbx_strand_id
1 'polypeptide(L)' 'YIQEQRKSMDEIALELNIPKGTLKNWMMTYRQFPDEPFVGSGKLRTQEKQISELEQKNKDLEEEIAILKKAMHIFSKDRS' A
#
# COMPACT_ATOMS: atom_id res chain seq x y z
N TYR A 1 7.36 40.49 -0.74
CA TYR A 1 6.54 40.43 -1.97
C TYR A 1 6.84 39.09 -2.61
N ILE A 2 6.16 38.03 -2.19
CA ILE A 2 6.31 36.72 -2.85
C ILE A 2 5.35 36.80 -4.03
N GLN A 3 5.86 37.11 -5.21
CA GLN A 3 5.09 36.87 -6.41
C GLN A 3 4.75 35.39 -6.39
N GLU A 4 3.45 35.08 -6.28
CA GLU A 4 2.92 33.77 -6.60
C GLU A 4 3.41 33.41 -8.00
N GLN A 5 4.54 32.71 -8.08
CA GLN A 5 4.99 32.15 -9.33
C GLN A 5 3.98 31.06 -9.66
N ARG A 6 2.92 31.43 -10.39
CA ARG A 6 2.07 30.51 -11.12
C ARG A 6 2.86 29.95 -12.29
N LYS A 7 3.99 29.30 -12.00
CA LYS A 7 4.68 28.49 -12.99
C LYS A 7 3.72 27.39 -13.41
N SER A 8 3.55 27.23 -14.72
CA SER A 8 2.79 26.12 -15.27
C SER A 8 3.44 24.81 -14.85
N MET A 9 2.64 23.74 -14.74
CA MET A 9 3.18 22.38 -14.54
C MET A 9 4.24 22.02 -15.60
N ASP A 10 4.12 22.57 -16.80
CA ASP A 10 5.10 22.38 -17.88
C ASP A 10 6.43 23.06 -17.59
N GLU A 11 6.40 24.28 -17.06
CA GLU A 11 7.61 25.04 -16.69
C GLU A 11 8.32 24.37 -15.51
N ILE A 12 7.56 23.89 -14.52
CA ILE A 12 8.09 23.16 -13.37
C ILE A 12 8.69 21.82 -13.82
N ALA A 13 8.02 21.08 -14.70
CA ALA A 13 8.54 19.82 -15.22
C ALA A 13 9.85 20.01 -16.00
N LEU A 14 9.93 21.09 -16.79
CA LEU A 14 11.14 21.46 -17.54
C LEU A 14 12.29 21.87 -16.61
N GLU A 15 12.01 22.72 -15.62
CA GLU A 15 12.99 23.20 -14.63
C GLU A 15 13.55 22.05 -13.78
N LEU A 16 12.69 21.10 -13.41
CA LEU A 16 13.08 19.91 -12.66
C LEU A 16 13.66 18.80 -13.54
N ASN A 17 13.64 18.96 -14.87
CA ASN A 17 14.06 17.95 -15.85
C ASN A 17 13.41 16.58 -15.62
N ILE A 18 12.11 16.57 -15.30
CA ILE A 18 11.32 15.35 -15.11
C ILE A 18 10.15 15.31 -16.09
N PRO A 19 9.69 14.10 -16.50
CA PRO A 19 8.50 13.99 -17.32
C PRO A 19 7.28 14.60 -16.62
N LYS A 20 6.48 15.37 -17.37
CA LYS A 20 5.22 15.96 -16.88
C LYS A 20 4.28 14.92 -16.26
N GLY A 21 4.24 13.71 -16.83
CA GLY A 21 3.45 12.59 -16.31
C GLY A 21 3.85 12.22 -14.88
N THR A 22 5.15 12.20 -14.59
CA THR A 22 5.70 11.94 -13.25
C THR A 22 5.28 13.03 -12.27
N LEU A 23 5.46 14.30 -12.64
CA LEU A 23 5.05 15.44 -11.81
C LEU A 23 3.54 15.44 -11.52
N LYS A 24 2.73 15.13 -12.54
CA LYS A 24 1.27 14.99 -12.38
C LYS A 24 0.92 13.87 -11.41
N ASN A 25 1.60 12.73 -11.51
CA ASN A 25 1.37 11.59 -10.62
C ASN A 25 1.73 11.91 -9.17
N TRP A 26 2.84 12.61 -8.95
CA TRP A 26 3.23 13.09 -7.63
C TRP A 26 2.20 14.05 -7.05
N MET A 27 1.70 15.00 -7.84
CA MET A 27 0.66 15.94 -7.40
C MET A 27 -0.66 15.22 -7.04
N MET A 28 -1.08 14.23 -7.83
CA MET A 28 -2.27 13.43 -7.53
C MET A 28 -2.07 12.62 -6.24
N THR A 29 -0.91 11.99 -6.08
CA THR A 29 -0.55 11.22 -4.89
C THR A 29 -0.58 12.10 -3.64
N TYR A 30 0.05 13.27 -3.71
CA TYR A 30 0.08 14.23 -2.60
C TYR A 30 -1.32 14.74 -2.23
N ARG A 31 -2.19 15.01 -3.21
CA ARG A 31 -3.57 15.45 -2.93
C ARG A 31 -4.42 14.39 -2.25
N GLN A 32 -4.20 13.12 -2.58
CA GLN A 32 -4.94 12.02 -1.97
C GLN A 32 -4.43 11.71 -0.55
N PHE A 33 -3.14 11.98 -0.29
CA PHE A 33 -2.48 11.62 0.96
C PHE A 33 -1.52 12.76 1.39
N PRO A 34 -2.06 13.90 1.84
CA PRO A 34 -1.25 15.08 2.17
C PRO A 34 -0.34 14.87 3.38
N ASP A 35 -0.75 14.00 4.30
CA ASP A 35 -0.05 13.72 5.56
C ASP A 35 0.92 12.52 5.46
N GLU A 36 0.95 11.82 4.32
CA GLU A 36 1.86 10.69 4.10
C GLU A 36 3.08 11.11 3.27
N PRO A 37 4.32 10.78 3.71
CA PRO A 37 5.51 11.00 2.91
C PRO A 37 5.43 10.25 1.57
N PHE A 38 5.85 10.87 0.48
CA PHE A 38 5.95 10.22 -0.83
C PHE A 38 6.95 9.05 -0.77
N VAL A 39 6.46 7.81 -0.87
CA VAL A 39 7.27 6.58 -0.70
C VAL A 39 8.04 6.12 -1.95
N GLY A 40 7.97 6.87 -3.06
CA GLY A 40 8.56 6.44 -4.33
C GLY A 40 7.86 5.23 -4.94
N SER A 41 8.36 4.71 -6.07
CA SER A 41 7.72 3.64 -6.85
C SER A 41 7.94 2.22 -6.30
N GLY A 42 8.58 2.06 -5.13
CA GLY A 42 9.09 0.76 -4.68
C GLY A 42 8.74 0.36 -3.25
N LYS A 43 8.12 1.24 -2.46
CA LYS A 43 7.71 0.90 -1.08
C LYS A 43 6.19 1.01 -0.98
N LEU A 44 5.55 -0.09 -0.56
CA LEU A 44 4.16 -0.08 -0.12
C LEU A 44 4.04 0.93 1.02
N ARG A 45 2.96 1.70 1.00
CA ARG A 45 2.69 2.68 2.04
C ARG A 45 2.46 1.98 3.37
N THR A 46 2.63 2.69 4.47
CA THR A 46 2.55 2.11 5.82
C THR A 46 1.22 1.38 6.04
N GLN A 47 0.12 1.95 5.56
CA GLN A 47 -1.21 1.33 5.61
C GLN A 47 -1.30 0.07 4.73
N GLU A 48 -0.80 0.13 3.49
CA GLU A 48 -0.80 -1.03 2.57
C GLU A 48 0.06 -2.17 3.11
N LYS A 49 1.18 -1.85 3.76
CA LYS A 49 2.04 -2.82 4.44
C LYS A 49 1.30 -3.49 5.60
N GLN A 50 0.59 -2.71 6.42
CA GLN A 50 -0.24 -3.24 7.50
C GLN A 50 -1.36 -4.14 6.98
N ILE A 51 -2.03 -3.75 5.88
CA ILE A 51 -3.06 -4.57 5.23
C ILE A 51 -2.46 -5.90 4.77
N SER A 52 -1.32 -5.86 4.06
CA SER A 52 -0.65 -7.07 3.59
C SER A 52 -0.20 -7.98 4.73
N GLU A 53 0.32 -7.43 5.84
CA GLU A 53 0.67 -8.20 7.03
C GLU A 53 -0.56 -8.84 7.69
N LEU A 54 -1.68 -8.12 7.76
CA LEU A 54 -2.93 -8.63 8.30
C LEU A 54 -3.54 -9.73 7.42
N GLU A 55 -3.50 -9.57 6.09
CA GLU A 55 -3.95 -10.58 5.13
C GLU A 55 -3.14 -11.88 5.27
N GLN A 56 -1.80 -11.77 5.36
CA GLN A 56 -0.94 -12.93 5.57
C GLN A 56 -1.26 -13.64 6.87
N LYS A 57 -1.40 -12.89 7.97
CA LYS A 57 -1.76 -13.47 9.28
C LYS A 57 -3.12 -14.16 9.26
N ASN A 58 -4.10 -13.58 8.56
CA ASN A 58 -5.42 -14.17 8.46
C ASN A 58 -5.38 -15.50 7.71
N LYS A 59 -4.64 -15.57 6.61
CA LYS A 59 -4.42 -16.81 5.87
C LYS A 59 -3.77 -17.90 6.73
N ASP A 60 -2.72 -17.55 7.48
CA ASP A 60 -2.03 -18.49 8.36
C ASP A 60 -2.98 -19.07 9.43
N LEU A 61 -3.85 -18.21 10.01
CA LEU A 61 -4.86 -18.63 10.99
C LEU A 61 -5.95 -19.52 10.37
N GLU A 62 -6.39 -19.22 9.15
CA GLU A 62 -7.36 -20.05 8.43
C GLU A 62 -6.80 -21.46 8.17
N GLU A 63 -5.52 -21.55 7.81
CA GLU A 63 -4.82 -22.83 7.62
C GLU A 63 -4.71 -23.61 8.95
N GLU A 64 -4.34 -22.94 10.05
CA GLU A 64 -4.26 -23.56 11.38
C GLU A 64 -5.63 -24.12 11.81
N ILE A 65 -6.70 -23.34 11.66
CA ILE A 65 -8.07 -23.80 11.95
C ILE A 65 -8.45 -25.01 11.10
N ALA A 66 -8.08 -25.01 9.82
CA ALA A 66 -8.37 -26.12 8.92
C ALA A 66 -7.64 -27.41 9.35
N ILE A 67 -6.38 -27.30 9.79
CA ILE A 67 -5.60 -28.43 10.31
C ILE A 67 -6.25 -28.96 11.60
N LEU A 68 -6.58 -28.08 12.54
CA LEU A 68 -7.21 -28.46 13.81
C LEU A 68 -8.55 -29.15 13.59
N LYS A 69 -9.40 -28.63 12.69
CA LYS A 69 -10.67 -29.27 12.30
C LYS A 69 -10.47 -30.67 11.73
N LYS A 70 -9.48 -30.85 10.84
CA LYS A 70 -9.14 -32.19 10.30
C LYS A 70 -8.69 -33.14 11.40
N ALA A 71 -7.83 -32.68 12.31
CA ALA A 71 -7.36 -33.49 13.43
C ALA A 71 -8.51 -33.91 14.34
N MET A 72 -9.39 -32.98 14.74
CA MET A 72 -10.58 -33.29 15.55
C MET A 72 -11.48 -34.33 14.88
N HIS A 73 -11.68 -34.23 13.56
CA HIS A 73 -12.50 -35.18 12.81
C HIS A 73 -11.90 -36.60 12.83
N ILE A 74 -10.57 -36.71 12.69
CA ILE A 74 -9.85 -37.99 12.79
C ILE A 74 -10.00 -38.56 14.20
N PHE A 75 -9.68 -37.77 15.24
CA PHE A 75 -9.75 -38.22 16.63
C PHE A 75 -11.17 -38.60 17.08
N SER A 76 -12.19 -37.96 16.52
CA SER A 76 -13.59 -38.28 16.83
C SER A 76 -14.04 -39.59 16.19
N LYS A 77 -13.48 -39.96 15.02
CA LYS A 77 -13.76 -41.23 14.34
C LYS A 77 -13.01 -42.42 14.94
N ASP A 78 -11.82 -42.21 15.48
CA ASP A 78 -11.04 -43.29 16.12
C ASP A 78 -11.62 -43.73 17.48
N ARG A 79 -12.51 -42.93 18.10
CA ARG A 79 -13.17 -43.26 19.38
C ARG A 79 -14.54 -43.92 19.22
N SER A 80 -15.06 -44.06 18.00
CA SER A 80 -16.34 -44.71 17.69
C SER A 80 -16.15 -46.13 17.19
#